data_AF-A0A2X3EMS2-F1
#
_entry.id   AF-A0A2X3EMS2-F1
#
_cell.length_a   1.000
_cell.length_b   1.000
_cell.length_c   1.000
_cell.angle_alpha   90.00
_cell.angle_beta   90.00
_cell.angle_gamma   90.00
#
_symmetry.space_group_name_H-M   'P 1'
#
loop_
_entity.id
_entity.type
_entity.pdbx_description
1 polymer ?
#
loop_
_entity_poly.entity_id
_entity_poly.type
_entity_poly.pdbx_seq_one_letter_code
_entity_poly.pdbx_strand_id
1 'polypeptide(L)' 'MFYDKDSDFSLPAGLRAACKATVMTPKPNDKMLSYAQSLDKADAPPEDMALGSYFAQKVTLTCQ' A
#
# COMPACT_ATOMS: atom_id res chain seq x y z
N MET A 1 -7.38 6.15 -2.63
CA MET A 1 -7.88 5.81 -1.27
C MET A 1 -6.67 5.69 -0.37
N PHE A 2 -6.68 6.34 0.79
CA PHE A 2 -5.57 6.39 1.76
C PHE A 2 -6.17 6.33 3.16
N TYR A 3 -5.56 5.56 4.06
CA TYR A 3 -5.88 5.51 5.49
C TYR A 3 -4.93 6.44 6.23
N ASP A 4 -5.44 7.47 6.89
CA ASP A 4 -4.61 8.41 7.66
C ASP A 4 -4.12 7.77 8.96
N LYS A 5 -4.93 6.87 9.53
CA LYS A 5 -4.64 6.13 10.75
C LYS A 5 -4.99 4.65 10.58
N ASP A 6 -4.32 3.80 11.33
CA ASP A 6 -4.61 2.36 11.37
C ASP A 6 -6.09 2.07 11.71
N SER A 7 -6.72 2.93 12.51
CA SER A 7 -8.14 2.84 12.89
C SER A 7 -9.13 3.10 11.75
N ASP A 8 -8.67 3.74 10.67
CA ASP A 8 -9.52 4.02 9.50
C ASP A 8 -9.79 2.75 8.69
N PHE A 9 -8.95 1.73 8.86
CA PHE A 9 -9.24 0.37 8.43
C PHE A 9 -9.89 -0.43 9.55
N SER A 10 -11.05 -1.02 9.29
CA SER A 10 -11.72 -1.86 10.28
C SER A 10 -12.32 -3.10 9.65
N LEU A 11 -12.17 -4.23 10.35
CA LEU A 11 -12.80 -5.48 9.95
C LEU A 11 -14.27 -5.51 10.38
N PRO A 12 -15.15 -6.23 9.65
CA PRO A 12 -16.49 -6.56 10.12
C PRO A 12 -16.46 -7.30 11.47
N ALA A 13 -17.51 -7.15 12.29
CA ALA A 13 -17.54 -7.72 13.64
C ALA A 13 -17.26 -9.24 13.69
N GLY A 14 -17.79 -10.01 12.74
CA GLY A 14 -17.56 -11.45 12.65
C GLY A 14 -16.10 -11.84 12.38
N LEU A 15 -15.30 -10.95 11.76
CA LEU A 15 -13.90 -11.19 11.44
C LEU A 15 -12.96 -10.65 12.53
N ARG A 16 -13.35 -9.64 13.30
CA ARG A 16 -12.51 -9.10 14.40
C ARG A 16 -12.17 -10.12 15.48
N ALA A 17 -13.03 -11.13 15.66
CA ALA A 17 -12.82 -12.19 16.64
C ALA A 17 -11.72 -13.19 16.23
N ALA A 18 -11.52 -13.38 14.92
CA ALA A 18 -10.60 -14.39 14.38
C ALA A 18 -9.39 -13.78 13.65
N CYS A 19 -9.45 -12.50 13.28
CA CYS A 19 -8.44 -11.85 12.45
C CYS A 19 -8.01 -10.50 13.02
N LYS A 20 -6.71 -10.23 12.97
CA LYS A 20 -6.10 -8.93 13.21
C LYS A 20 -5.71 -8.30 11.89
N ALA A 21 -6.06 -7.03 11.72
CA ALA A 21 -5.63 -6.23 10.59
C ALA A 21 -4.49 -5.29 10.99
N THR A 22 -3.52 -5.11 10.10
CA THR A 22 -2.44 -4.13 10.25
C THR A 22 -2.31 -3.34 8.95
N VAL A 23 -2.34 -2.02 9.04
CA VAL A 23 -2.13 -1.13 7.90
C VAL A 23 -0.67 -0.70 7.90
N MET A 24 0.03 -0.92 6.79
CA MET A 24 1.40 -0.47 6.59
C MET A 24 1.42 0.56 5.48
N THR A 25 1.84 1.78 5.81
CA THR A 25 1.99 2.88 4.86
C THR A 25 3.46 2.99 4.45
N PRO A 26 3.81 2.68 3.19
CA PRO A 26 5.16 2.88 2.71
C PRO A 26 5.56 4.35 2.81
N LYS A 27 6.81 4.60 3.18
CA LYS A 27 7.44 5.92 3.09
C LYS A 27 8.53 5.86 2.03
N PRO A 28 8.17 6.06 0.74
CA PRO A 28 9.16 6.08 -0.33
C PRO A 28 10.12 7.26 -0.10
N ASN A 29 11.40 7.05 -0.46
CA ASN A 29 12.43 8.08 -0.36
C ASN A 29 12.44 9.00 -1.59
N ASP A 30 13.13 10.14 -1.50
CA ASP A 30 13.16 11.16 -2.57
C ASP A 30 13.64 10.60 -3.92
N LYS A 31 14.57 9.64 -3.91
CA LYS A 31 15.04 8.97 -5.13
C LYS A 31 13.92 8.17 -5.80
N MET A 32 13.14 7.41 -5.02
CA MET A 32 11.99 6.66 -5.54
C MET A 32 10.88 7.59 -6.04
N LEU A 33 10.60 8.70 -5.35
CA LEU A 33 9.63 9.69 -5.84
C LEU A 33 10.07 10.31 -7.17
N SER A 34 11.33 10.74 -7.25
CA SER A 34 11.87 11.37 -8.45
C SER A 34 11.86 10.40 -9.63
N TYR A 35 12.22 9.14 -9.40
CA TYR A 35 12.13 8.08 -10.39
C TYR A 35 10.68 7.87 -10.87
N ALA A 36 9.73 7.71 -9.94
CA ALA A 36 8.32 7.55 -10.26
C ALA A 36 7.73 8.72 -11.07
N GLN A 37 8.18 9.95 -10.80
CA GLN A 37 7.76 11.15 -11.53
C GLN A 37 8.41 11.27 -12.91
N SER A 38 9.62 10.73 -13.08
CA SER A 38 10.36 10.74 -14.34
C SER A 38 9.86 9.72 -15.35
N LEU A 39 9.16 8.68 -14.88
CA LEU A 39 8.55 7.66 -15.74
C LEU A 39 7.34 8.26 -16.47
N ASP A 40 7.48 8.42 -17.79
CA ASP A 40 6.35 8.73 -18.64
C ASP A 40 5.40 7.51 -18.69
N LYS A 41 4.11 7.74 -18.45
CA LYS A 41 3.09 6.67 -18.33
C LYS A 41 2.89 5.89 -19.63
N ALA A 42 3.31 6.43 -20.76
CA ALA A 42 3.12 5.84 -22.09
C ALA A 42 4.18 4.79 -22.48
N ASP A 43 5.38 4.84 -21.89
CA ASP A 43 6.54 3.99 -22.25
C ASP A 43 7.13 3.24 -21.04
N ALA A 44 6.39 3.14 -19.93
CA ALA A 44 6.87 2.48 -18.73
C ALA A 44 7.18 0.99 -19.01
N PRO A 45 8.45 0.55 -18.90
CA PRO A 45 8.80 -0.83 -19.15
C PRO A 45 8.10 -1.77 -18.16
N PRO A 46 7.91 -3.06 -18.52
CA PRO A 46 7.16 -4.01 -17.70
C PRO A 46 7.66 -4.12 -16.25
N GLU A 47 8.95 -3.88 -16.03
CA GLU A 47 9.60 -3.86 -14.72
C GLU A 47 9.11 -2.71 -13.81
N ASP A 48 8.66 -1.60 -14.40
CA ASP A 48 8.13 -0.43 -13.67
C ASP A 48 6.63 -0.54 -13.38
N MET A 49 5.91 -1.53 -13.93
CA MET A 49 4.49 -1.74 -13.59
C MET A 49 4.30 -2.09 -12.11
N ALA A 50 5.29 -2.73 -11.49
CA ALA A 50 5.27 -3.06 -10.06
C ALA A 50 5.56 -1.84 -9.16
N LEU A 51 6.01 -0.71 -9.72
CA LEU A 51 6.45 0.44 -8.94
C LEU A 51 5.33 0.98 -8.04
N GLY A 52 4.09 1.01 -8.53
CA GLY A 52 2.93 1.45 -7.74
C GLY A 52 2.74 0.70 -6.42
N SER A 53 3.18 -0.57 -6.35
CA SER A 53 3.10 -1.38 -5.12
C SER A 53 4.04 -0.90 -4.01
N TYR A 54 5.06 -0.11 -4.33
CA TYR A 54 5.97 0.51 -3.38
C TYR A 54 5.40 1.80 -2.77
N PHE A 55 4.37 2.38 -3.41
CA PHE A 55 3.69 3.59 -2.94
C PHE A 55 2.33 3.29 -2.29
N ALA A 56 1.73 2.14 -2.61
CA ALA A 56 0.42 1.75 -2.07
C ALA A 56 0.50 1.24 -0.63
N GLN A 57 -0.47 1.65 0.20
CA GLN A 57 -0.66 1.08 1.54
C GLN A 57 -0.98 -0.41 1.45
N LYS A 58 -0.38 -1.21 2.35
CA LYS A 58 -0.62 -2.65 2.44
C LYS A 58 -1.42 -2.95 3.70
N VAL A 59 -2.52 -3.67 3.55
CA VAL A 59 -3.30 -4.18 4.67
C VAL A 59 -3.01 -5.68 4.81
N THR A 60 -2.42 -6.07 5.93
CA THR A 60 -2.15 -7.47 6.26
C THR A 60 -3.21 -7.97 7.23
N LEU A 61 -3.84 -9.09 6.89
CA LEU A 61 -4.76 -9.80 7.76
C LEU A 61 -4.09 -11.06 8.29
N THR A 62 -4.02 -11.21 9.61
CA THR A 62 -3.55 -12.42 10.28
C THR A 62 -4.72 -13.03 11.02
N CYS A 63 -5.14 -14.22 10.59
CA CYS A 63 -6.27 -14.94 11.17
C CYS A 63 -5.80 -16.21 11.89
N GLN A 64 -6.49 -16.58 12.97
CA GLN A 64 -6.26 -17.82 13.74
C GLN A 64 -7.21 -18.92 13.32
#